data_AF-A0A5P1F9U7-F1
#
_entry.id   AF-A0A5P1F9U7-F1
#
_cell.length_a   1.000
_cell.length_b   1.000
_cell.length_c   1.000
_cell.angle_alpha   90.00
_cell.angle_beta   90.00
_cell.angle_gamma   90.00
#
_symmetry.space_group_name_H-M   'P 1'
#
loop_
_entity.id
_entity.type
_entity.pdbx_description
1 polymer ?
#
loop_
_entity_poly.entity_id
_entity_poly.type
_entity_poly.pdbx_seq_one_letter_code
_entity_poly.pdbx_strand_id
1 'polypeptide(L)'
;MLSGIGPSDHLQSLGIEMVMDQPLVGKNMADNPMNAIYVPSPSPVELSLVQPVGITIFGSYIESISGYKYLICPPSSLSRSGFIVEKVAYPISTGYLKLVNTDPDHNPEVTFNYFQEPQDLQTCVEGLKTIGRVIQSESFSKFRYPDATFDSLLNETLQYLGIKKSNTLANNKISIEQFCKDTVMTIWHYHGGCQVGQVVDRDYKVLGVDALRVLDGSTFNSSPGTNPQATLLMLGRYMAVKIQQERLNMKEHVSM
;
A
#
# COMPACT_ATOMS: atom_id res chain seq x y z
N MET A 1 -7.23 6.73 20.00
CA MET A 1 -8.02 7.98 20.03
C MET A 1 -9.31 7.84 20.82
N LEU A 2 -10.27 6.96 20.46
CA LEU A 2 -11.54 6.84 21.20
C LEU A 2 -11.37 6.59 22.71
N SER A 3 -10.30 5.91 23.11
CA SER A 3 -9.92 5.67 24.51
C SER A 3 -9.18 6.83 25.19
N GLY A 4 -9.23 8.05 24.65
CA GLY A 4 -8.60 9.23 25.27
C GLY A 4 -7.09 9.37 25.07
N ILE A 5 -6.47 8.54 24.22
CA ILE A 5 -5.04 8.65 23.85
C ILE A 5 -4.94 9.15 22.41
N GLY A 6 -4.42 10.37 22.23
CA GLY A 6 -4.31 11.03 20.93
C GLY A 6 -4.11 12.56 21.06
N PRO A 7 -4.17 13.31 19.95
CA PRO A 7 -3.97 14.76 19.97
C PRO A 7 -5.05 15.46 20.82
N SER A 8 -4.64 16.18 21.86
CA SER A 8 -5.51 16.81 22.84
C SER A 8 -6.64 17.65 22.23
N ASP A 9 -6.32 18.58 21.30
CA ASP A 9 -7.31 19.42 20.62
C ASP A 9 -8.36 18.60 19.86
N HIS A 10 -7.94 17.53 19.20
CA HIS A 10 -8.83 16.66 18.43
C HIS A 10 -9.78 15.89 19.36
N LEU A 11 -9.25 15.34 20.46
CA LEU A 11 -10.07 14.64 21.46
C LEU A 11 -11.11 15.57 22.10
N GLN A 12 -10.69 16.78 22.48
CA GLN A 12 -11.58 17.79 23.05
C GLN A 12 -12.70 18.20 22.08
N SER A 13 -12.38 18.36 20.79
CA SER A 13 -13.36 18.72 19.76
C SER A 13 -14.51 17.70 19.62
N LEU A 14 -14.27 16.44 20.00
CA LEU A 14 -15.24 15.34 19.95
C LEU A 14 -15.83 15.02 21.34
N GLY A 15 -15.49 15.79 22.38
CA GLY A 15 -15.95 15.55 23.74
C GLY A 15 -15.39 14.28 24.38
N ILE A 16 -14.24 13.77 23.90
CA ILE A 16 -13.58 12.57 24.44
C ILE A 16 -12.74 12.98 25.65
N GLU A 17 -12.92 12.30 26.79
CA GLU A 17 -12.07 12.49 27.97
C GLU A 17 -10.61 12.12 27.63
N MET A 18 -9.69 13.05 27.86
CA MET A 18 -8.28 12.86 27.55
C MET A 18 -7.59 12.09 28.67
N VAL A 19 -7.06 10.91 28.33
CA VAL A 19 -6.21 10.09 29.19
C VAL A 19 -4.74 10.52 29.03
N MET A 20 -4.30 10.73 27.78
CA MET A 20 -2.94 11.16 27.48
C MET A 20 -2.90 11.95 26.17
N ASP A 21 -2.28 13.12 26.21
CA ASP A 21 -1.96 13.87 25.00
C ASP A 21 -0.83 13.17 24.25
N GLN A 22 -1.16 12.68 23.06
CA GLN A 22 -0.23 12.02 22.16
C GLN A 22 -0.44 12.54 20.73
N PRO A 23 0.23 13.65 20.36
CA PRO A 23 -0.05 14.37 19.11
C PRO A 23 0.32 13.60 17.84
N LEU A 24 1.12 12.54 17.97
CA LEU A 24 1.59 11.71 16.85
C LEU A 24 0.67 10.51 16.55
N VAL A 25 -0.32 10.21 17.40
CA VAL A 25 -1.33 9.18 17.09
C VAL A 25 -2.13 9.59 15.84
N GLY A 26 -2.22 8.69 14.88
CA GLY A 26 -2.88 8.91 13.59
C GLY A 26 -2.05 9.75 12.62
N LYS A 27 -0.82 10.15 12.94
CA LYS A 27 0.09 10.85 12.00
C LYS A 27 0.93 9.86 11.20
N ASN A 28 1.50 10.35 10.10
CA ASN A 28 2.39 9.59 9.22
C ASN A 28 1.71 8.31 8.68
N MET A 29 0.43 8.40 8.34
CA MET A 29 -0.25 7.33 7.60
C MET A 29 0.35 7.27 6.21
N ALA A 30 0.81 6.10 5.79
CA ALA A 30 1.39 5.90 4.49
C ALA A 30 0.70 4.72 3.81
N ASP A 31 0.60 4.79 2.49
CA ASP A 31 0.23 3.66 1.65
C ASP A 31 1.08 3.70 0.40
N ASN A 32 1.51 2.53 -0.05
CA ASN A 32 2.32 2.43 -1.25
C ASN A 32 1.42 2.69 -2.48
N PRO A 33 1.68 3.74 -3.28
CA PRO A 33 0.98 3.93 -4.54
C PRO A 33 1.17 2.71 -5.44
N MET A 34 0.08 2.28 -6.08
CA MET A 34 0.12 1.29 -7.15
C MET A 34 -0.55 1.80 -8.41
N ASN A 35 0.09 1.50 -9.54
CA ASN A 35 -0.44 1.73 -10.86
C ASN A 35 -0.39 0.41 -11.66
N ALA A 36 -1.43 0.15 -12.42
CA ALA A 36 -1.57 -1.06 -13.22
C ALA A 36 -1.54 -0.74 -14.71
N ILE A 37 -1.00 -1.65 -15.51
CA ILE A 37 -1.14 -1.67 -16.97
C ILE A 37 -1.94 -2.92 -17.34
N TYR A 38 -3.08 -2.70 -17.99
CA TYR A 38 -3.85 -3.76 -18.63
C TYR A 38 -3.11 -4.21 -19.91
N VAL A 39 -2.95 -5.52 -20.07
CA VAL A 39 -2.25 -6.11 -21.20
C VAL A 39 -3.15 -7.15 -21.87
N PRO A 40 -3.76 -6.84 -23.02
CA PRO A 40 -4.49 -7.85 -23.79
C PRO A 40 -3.51 -8.78 -24.50
N SER A 41 -3.91 -10.05 -24.64
CA SER A 41 -3.08 -11.08 -25.25
C SER A 41 -3.74 -11.70 -26.49
N PRO A 42 -2.99 -11.90 -27.58
CA PRO A 42 -3.46 -12.65 -28.76
C PRO A 42 -3.56 -14.16 -28.49
N SER A 43 -2.99 -14.63 -27.38
CA SER A 43 -3.05 -16.01 -26.94
C SER A 43 -3.80 -16.09 -25.60
N PRO A 44 -4.63 -17.12 -25.36
CA PRO A 44 -5.18 -17.32 -24.02
C PRO A 44 -4.06 -17.47 -22.98
N VAL A 45 -4.26 -16.88 -21.80
CA VAL A 45 -3.34 -16.97 -20.67
C VAL A 45 -4.03 -17.68 -19.52
N GLU A 46 -3.27 -18.53 -18.82
CA GLU A 46 -3.75 -19.21 -17.63
C GLU A 46 -3.94 -18.27 -16.45
N LEU A 47 -4.78 -18.68 -15.51
CA LEU A 47 -4.90 -18.00 -14.23
C LEU A 47 -3.60 -18.17 -13.46
N SER A 48 -2.91 -17.05 -13.23
CA SER A 48 -1.76 -16.99 -12.35
C SER A 48 -1.92 -15.79 -11.42
N LEU A 49 -1.85 -16.05 -10.11
CA LEU A 49 -1.75 -15.01 -9.09
C LEU A 49 -0.33 -14.44 -9.07
N VAL A 50 -0.09 -13.42 -8.26
CA VAL A 50 1.25 -12.85 -8.10
C VAL A 50 2.22 -13.93 -7.62
N GLN A 51 3.24 -14.21 -8.43
CA GLN A 51 4.29 -15.18 -8.14
C GLN A 51 5.68 -14.59 -8.35
N PRO A 52 6.06 -14.13 -9.57
CA PRO A 52 7.31 -13.40 -9.75
C PRO A 52 7.14 -11.94 -9.36
N VAL A 53 8.18 -11.39 -8.72
CA VAL A 53 8.28 -9.95 -8.43
C VAL A 53 9.60 -9.41 -8.96
N GLY A 54 9.53 -8.37 -9.77
CA GLY A 54 10.68 -7.60 -10.22
C GLY A 54 11.01 -6.49 -9.20
N ILE A 55 12.10 -6.65 -8.44
CA ILE A 55 12.54 -5.65 -7.47
C ILE A 55 13.55 -4.73 -8.14
N THR A 56 13.21 -3.45 -8.31
CA THR A 56 14.11 -2.48 -8.93
C THR A 56 14.95 -1.73 -7.90
N ILE A 57 16.13 -1.27 -8.31
CA ILE A 57 17.05 -0.50 -7.46
C ILE A 57 16.53 0.92 -7.14
N PHE A 58 15.62 1.44 -7.97
CA PHE A 58 15.06 2.78 -7.82
C PHE A 58 13.75 2.77 -7.01
N GLY A 59 13.35 1.61 -6.46
CA GLY A 59 12.26 1.55 -5.49
C GLY A 59 10.86 1.39 -6.10
N SER A 60 10.72 0.74 -7.27
CA SER A 60 9.43 0.24 -7.76
C SER A 60 9.43 -1.30 -7.83
N TYR A 61 8.39 -1.94 -7.30
CA TYR A 61 8.23 -3.40 -7.38
C TYR A 61 7.22 -3.76 -8.45
N ILE A 62 7.63 -4.60 -9.39
CA ILE A 62 6.82 -4.97 -10.56
C ILE A 62 6.23 -6.35 -10.32
N GLU A 63 4.91 -6.43 -10.26
CA GLU A 63 4.17 -7.67 -10.04
C GLU A 63 3.27 -7.94 -11.24
N SER A 64 2.90 -9.20 -11.46
CA SER A 64 2.05 -9.58 -12.59
C SER A 64 1.00 -10.60 -12.19
N ILE A 65 -0.17 -10.47 -12.79
CA ILE A 65 -1.31 -11.38 -12.64
C ILE A 65 -1.85 -11.64 -14.04
N SER A 66 -2.13 -12.89 -14.38
CA SER A 66 -2.70 -13.28 -15.67
C SER A 66 -3.96 -14.09 -15.49
N GLY A 67 -4.80 -14.15 -16.53
CA GLY A 67 -5.95 -15.04 -16.50
C GLY A 67 -7.04 -14.63 -15.50
N TYR A 68 -6.89 -13.48 -14.83
CA TYR A 68 -7.78 -13.04 -13.77
C TYR A 68 -9.08 -12.50 -14.36
N LYS A 69 -10.16 -13.26 -14.19
CA LYS A 69 -11.48 -13.03 -14.81
C LYS A 69 -12.59 -12.68 -13.81
N TYR A 70 -12.23 -12.35 -12.57
CA TYR A 70 -13.19 -12.12 -11.50
C TYR A 70 -13.83 -10.74 -11.56
N LEU A 71 -14.86 -10.68 -12.41
CA LEU A 71 -16.17 -10.13 -12.08
C LEU A 71 -17.31 -10.84 -12.84
N ILE A 72 -17.07 -11.67 -13.88
CA ILE A 72 -18.15 -12.12 -14.79
C ILE A 72 -18.11 -13.60 -15.26
N CYS A 73 -17.02 -14.38 -15.14
CA CYS A 73 -17.00 -15.75 -15.70
C CYS A 73 -16.47 -16.86 -14.78
N PRO A 74 -17.05 -18.07 -14.82
CA PRO A 74 -16.54 -19.21 -14.08
C PRO A 74 -15.13 -19.61 -14.56
N PRO A 75 -14.33 -20.28 -13.70
CA PRO A 75 -12.91 -20.59 -13.91
C PRO A 75 -12.59 -21.51 -15.11
N SER A 76 -13.60 -21.93 -15.88
CA SER A 76 -13.46 -22.87 -16.99
C SER A 76 -13.05 -22.23 -18.33
N SER A 77 -12.93 -20.90 -18.42
CA SER A 77 -12.54 -20.22 -19.67
C SER A 77 -11.28 -19.37 -19.50
N LEU A 78 -10.21 -19.72 -20.22
CA LEU A 78 -8.97 -18.95 -20.28
C LEU A 78 -9.28 -17.46 -20.57
N SER A 79 -8.60 -16.55 -19.86
CA SER A 79 -8.67 -15.12 -20.18
C SER A 79 -7.69 -14.79 -21.29
N ARG A 80 -7.90 -13.67 -21.97
CA ARG A 80 -7.00 -13.16 -23.01
C ARG A 80 -6.37 -11.85 -22.57
N SER A 81 -6.06 -11.75 -21.29
CA SER A 81 -5.50 -10.54 -20.68
C SER A 81 -4.82 -10.84 -19.34
N GLY A 82 -3.96 -9.91 -18.95
CA GLY A 82 -3.36 -9.83 -17.62
C GLY A 82 -3.12 -8.38 -17.21
N PHE A 83 -2.61 -8.21 -16.01
CA PHE A 83 -2.14 -6.95 -15.48
C PHE A 83 -0.67 -7.08 -15.10
N ILE A 84 0.09 -6.04 -15.42
CA ILE A 84 1.39 -5.81 -14.79
C ILE A 84 1.24 -4.56 -13.96
N VAL A 85 1.55 -4.66 -12.67
CA VAL A 85 1.40 -3.57 -11.72
C VAL A 85 2.77 -3.14 -11.23
N GLU A 86 2.89 -1.86 -10.91
CA GLU A 86 4.04 -1.29 -10.23
C GLU A 86 3.59 -0.80 -8.85
N LYS A 87 4.38 -1.09 -7.82
CA LYS A 87 4.24 -0.59 -6.45
C LYS A 87 5.41 0.33 -6.17
N VAL A 88 5.14 1.60 -5.86
CA VAL A 88 6.16 2.52 -5.34
C VAL A 88 6.54 2.08 -3.92
N ALA A 89 7.79 1.63 -3.75
CA ALA A 89 8.36 1.24 -2.48
C ALA A 89 8.81 2.47 -1.68
N TYR A 90 8.67 2.39 -0.36
CA TYR A 90 9.09 3.45 0.57
C TYR A 90 8.55 4.85 0.22
N PRO A 91 7.22 5.03 0.08
CA PRO A 91 6.65 6.32 -0.27
C PRO A 91 7.05 7.37 0.77
N ILE A 92 7.40 8.56 0.29
CA ILE A 92 7.73 9.72 1.13
C ILE A 92 6.45 10.46 1.53
N SER A 93 5.46 10.49 0.61
CA SER A 93 4.16 11.06 0.86
C SER A 93 3.48 10.36 2.03
N THR A 94 3.04 11.15 2.99
CA THR A 94 2.30 10.67 4.15
C THR A 94 1.07 11.55 4.36
N GLY A 95 0.07 10.98 5.01
CA GLY A 95 -1.11 11.67 5.46
C GLY A 95 -1.42 11.37 6.93
N TYR A 96 -2.70 11.25 7.23
CA TYR A 96 -3.18 11.11 8.59
C TYR A 96 -4.46 10.28 8.67
N LEU A 97 -4.74 9.82 9.88
CA LEU A 97 -5.99 9.21 10.32
C LEU A 97 -6.55 10.06 11.46
N LYS A 98 -7.82 10.44 11.38
CA LYS A 98 -8.53 11.13 12.47
C LYS A 98 -9.94 10.58 12.62
N LEU A 99 -10.46 10.62 13.83
CA LEU A 99 -11.86 10.27 14.10
C LEU A 99 -12.80 11.32 13.47
N VAL A 100 -13.89 10.87 12.87
CA VAL A 100 -14.98 11.74 12.40
C VAL A 100 -16.02 11.96 13.50
N ASN A 101 -16.26 10.93 14.30
CA ASN A 101 -17.19 10.94 15.42
C ASN A 101 -16.73 9.91 16.48
N THR A 102 -17.52 9.72 17.53
CA THR A 102 -17.22 8.83 18.66
C THR A 102 -17.79 7.41 18.52
N ASP A 103 -18.44 7.09 17.41
CA ASP A 103 -19.00 5.76 17.15
C ASP A 103 -17.89 4.83 16.63
N PRO A 104 -17.54 3.74 17.34
CA PRO A 104 -16.51 2.82 16.89
C PRO A 104 -16.86 2.04 15.62
N ASP A 105 -18.14 1.97 15.24
CA ASP A 105 -18.58 1.28 14.01
C ASP A 105 -18.46 2.19 12.77
N HIS A 106 -18.20 3.49 12.95
CA HIS A 106 -17.95 4.42 11.87
C HIS A 106 -16.47 4.48 11.51
N ASN A 107 -16.18 4.40 10.20
CA ASN A 107 -14.82 4.53 9.69
C ASN A 107 -14.21 5.91 10.03
N PRO A 108 -12.92 5.96 10.39
CA PRO A 108 -12.20 7.22 10.51
C PRO A 108 -11.96 7.86 9.14
N GLU A 109 -11.65 9.15 9.15
CA GLU A 109 -11.12 9.83 7.96
C GLU A 109 -9.65 9.49 7.82
N VAL A 110 -9.24 9.05 6.62
CA VAL A 110 -7.86 8.66 6.30
C VAL A 110 -7.43 9.34 5.01
N THR A 111 -6.22 9.87 5.00
CA THR A 111 -5.52 10.28 3.78
C THR A 111 -4.09 9.75 3.77
N PHE A 112 -3.58 9.47 2.56
CA PHE A 112 -2.19 9.09 2.31
C PHE A 112 -1.45 10.16 1.49
N ASN A 113 -2.19 11.10 0.89
CA ASN A 113 -1.65 12.14 0.02
C ASN A 113 -0.76 11.61 -1.12
N TYR A 114 -1.22 10.60 -1.86
CA TYR A 114 -0.44 9.98 -2.94
C TYR A 114 0.18 11.02 -3.89
N PHE A 115 1.48 10.89 -4.14
CA PHE A 115 2.26 11.78 -5.01
C PHE A 115 2.29 13.25 -4.58
N GLN A 116 2.06 13.54 -3.29
CA GLN A 116 2.35 14.85 -2.72
C GLN A 116 3.83 15.19 -2.88
N GLU A 117 4.70 14.21 -2.62
CA GLU A 117 6.13 14.33 -2.87
C GLU A 117 6.45 13.93 -4.32
N PRO A 118 7.16 14.78 -5.09
CA PRO A 118 7.41 14.53 -6.51
C PRO A 118 8.28 13.29 -6.77
N GLN A 119 9.09 12.87 -5.80
CA GLN A 119 9.92 11.67 -5.89
C GLN A 119 9.09 10.40 -6.00
N ASP A 120 7.96 10.31 -5.30
CA ASP A 120 7.06 9.15 -5.39
C ASP A 120 6.48 9.04 -6.80
N LEU A 121 6.10 10.19 -7.39
CA LEU A 121 5.60 10.25 -8.77
C LEU A 121 6.68 9.83 -9.77
N GLN A 122 7.91 10.28 -9.57
CA GLN A 122 9.02 9.91 -10.43
C GLN A 122 9.32 8.42 -10.37
N THR A 123 9.23 7.80 -9.19
CA THR A 123 9.34 6.35 -9.02
C THR A 123 8.23 5.60 -9.77
N CYS A 124 6.97 6.07 -9.70
CA CYS A 124 5.87 5.50 -10.49
C CYS A 124 6.18 5.57 -12.00
N VAL A 125 6.62 6.73 -12.49
CA VAL A 125 6.96 6.92 -13.91
C VAL A 125 8.04 5.95 -14.38
N GLU A 126 9.10 5.76 -13.60
CA GLU A 126 10.16 4.79 -13.93
C GLU A 126 9.69 3.32 -13.81
N GLY A 127 8.77 3.04 -12.88
CA GLY A 127 8.08 1.76 -12.76
C GLY A 127 7.28 1.43 -14.02
N LEU A 128 6.42 2.35 -14.46
CA LEU A 128 5.62 2.23 -15.68
C LEU A 128 6.48 2.11 -16.95
N LYS A 129 7.57 2.86 -17.07
CA LYS A 129 8.55 2.68 -18.16
C LYS A 129 9.18 1.29 -18.14
N THR A 130 9.45 0.74 -16.95
CA THR A 130 9.98 -0.61 -16.79
C THR A 130 8.96 -1.65 -17.25
N ILE A 131 7.68 -1.49 -16.92
CA ILE A 131 6.60 -2.32 -17.46
C ILE A 131 6.56 -2.24 -18.99
N GLY A 132 6.67 -1.04 -19.56
CA GLY A 132 6.75 -0.85 -21.01
C GLY A 132 7.89 -1.67 -21.66
N ARG A 133 9.09 -1.67 -21.05
CA ARG A 133 10.23 -2.48 -21.50
C ARG A 133 9.97 -3.99 -21.38
N VAL A 134 9.34 -4.44 -20.28
CA VAL A 134 8.98 -5.85 -20.07
C VAL A 134 8.05 -6.32 -21.18
N ILE A 135 7.00 -5.54 -21.46
CA ILE A 135 6.03 -5.89 -22.51
C ILE A 135 6.71 -5.89 -23.89
N GLN A 136 7.63 -4.98 -24.17
CA GLN A 136 8.34 -4.94 -25.46
C GLN A 136 9.41 -6.04 -25.65
N SER A 137 9.76 -6.78 -24.60
CA SER A 137 10.79 -7.82 -24.64
C SER A 137 10.43 -9.00 -25.55
N GLU A 138 11.46 -9.72 -26.03
CA GLU A 138 11.28 -10.93 -26.84
C GLU A 138 10.51 -12.01 -26.08
N SER A 139 10.78 -12.20 -24.78
CA SER A 139 10.08 -13.17 -23.92
C SER A 139 8.58 -12.92 -23.83
N PHE A 140 8.14 -11.66 -23.93
CA PHE A 140 6.73 -11.27 -23.86
C PHE A 140 6.04 -11.24 -25.23
N SER A 141 6.79 -11.39 -26.34
CA SER A 141 6.29 -11.25 -27.72
C SER A 141 5.06 -12.11 -28.05
N LYS A 142 4.95 -13.32 -27.48
CA LYS A 142 3.83 -14.25 -27.69
C LYS A 142 2.51 -13.81 -27.04
N PHE A 143 2.59 -12.87 -26.09
CA PHE A 143 1.47 -12.41 -25.26
C PHE A 143 1.07 -10.95 -25.52
N ARG A 144 1.69 -10.30 -26.51
CA ARG A 144 1.31 -8.95 -26.95
C ARG A 144 0.89 -8.95 -28.41
N TYR A 145 0.04 -8.01 -28.77
CA TYR A 145 -0.20 -7.73 -30.19
C TYR A 145 1.06 -7.07 -30.80
N PRO A 146 1.45 -7.41 -32.04
CA PRO A 146 2.64 -6.85 -32.69
C PRO A 146 2.65 -5.32 -32.73
N ASP A 147 1.48 -4.72 -32.98
CA ASP A 147 1.28 -3.28 -33.12
C ASP A 147 1.00 -2.56 -31.78
N ALA A 148 1.00 -3.30 -30.66
CA ALA A 148 0.78 -2.71 -29.35
C ALA A 148 1.95 -1.78 -28.98
N THR A 149 1.62 -0.50 -28.76
CA THR A 149 2.55 0.51 -28.27
C THR A 149 2.31 0.76 -26.79
N PHE A 150 3.28 1.32 -26.07
CA PHE A 150 3.05 1.67 -24.67
C PHE A 150 1.92 2.70 -24.53
N ASP A 151 1.86 3.69 -25.43
CA ASP A 151 0.79 4.69 -25.45
C ASP A 151 -0.60 4.06 -25.72
N SER A 152 -0.70 3.03 -26.57
CA SER A 152 -1.98 2.32 -26.78
C SER A 152 -2.40 1.55 -25.52
N LEU A 153 -1.46 0.91 -24.81
CA LEU A 153 -1.73 0.20 -23.56
C LEU A 153 -2.19 1.15 -22.44
N LEU A 154 -1.62 2.35 -22.33
CA LEU A 154 -2.11 3.37 -21.39
C LEU A 154 -3.58 3.73 -21.68
N ASN A 155 -3.91 3.95 -22.95
CA ASN A 155 -5.28 4.25 -23.37
C ASN A 155 -6.25 3.11 -23.08
N GLU A 156 -5.87 1.88 -23.42
CA GLU A 156 -6.67 0.69 -23.14
C GLU A 156 -6.86 0.46 -21.65
N THR A 157 -5.83 0.76 -20.84
CA THR A 157 -5.93 0.67 -19.39
C THR A 157 -6.93 1.67 -18.82
N LEU A 158 -6.89 2.94 -19.26
CA LEU A 158 -7.90 3.92 -18.86
C LEU A 158 -9.31 3.50 -19.26
N GLN A 159 -9.47 2.96 -20.48
CA GLN A 159 -10.75 2.45 -20.94
C GLN A 159 -11.23 1.28 -20.09
N TYR A 160 -10.35 0.34 -19.76
CA TYR A 160 -10.66 -0.81 -18.91
C TYR A 160 -11.08 -0.38 -17.50
N LEU A 161 -10.41 0.63 -16.94
CA LEU A 161 -10.72 1.19 -15.61
C LEU A 161 -11.92 2.16 -15.63
N GLY A 162 -12.49 2.48 -16.79
CA GLY A 162 -13.60 3.42 -16.92
C GLY A 162 -13.23 4.89 -16.62
N ILE A 163 -11.93 5.23 -16.67
CA ILE A 163 -11.43 6.57 -16.39
C ILE A 163 -11.55 7.42 -17.65
N LYS A 164 -12.34 8.50 -17.58
CA LYS A 164 -12.46 9.46 -18.70
C LYS A 164 -11.19 10.29 -18.80
N LYS A 165 -10.65 10.41 -20.01
CA LYS A 165 -9.53 11.34 -20.26
C LYS A 165 -9.97 12.75 -19.85
N SER A 166 -9.12 13.44 -19.09
CA SER A 166 -9.28 14.88 -18.91
C SER A 166 -9.17 15.57 -20.27
N ASN A 167 -10.14 16.42 -20.62
CA ASN A 167 -10.30 17.04 -21.94
C ASN A 167 -9.16 18.02 -22.33
N THR A 168 -8.04 18.04 -21.62
CA THR A 168 -7.09 19.16 -21.64
C THR A 168 -5.99 19.12 -22.70
N LEU A 169 -5.90 18.11 -23.58
CA LEU A 169 -4.94 18.14 -24.67
C LEU A 169 -5.54 17.59 -25.97
N ALA A 170 -5.56 18.45 -26.99
CA ALA A 170 -5.93 18.14 -28.38
C ALA A 170 -5.00 17.12 -29.07
N ASN A 171 -3.98 16.62 -28.34
CA ASN A 171 -3.13 15.52 -28.76
C ASN A 171 -3.51 14.27 -27.95
N ASN A 172 -3.84 13.17 -28.62
CA ASN A 172 -4.23 11.87 -28.05
C ASN A 172 -3.19 11.21 -27.11
N LYS A 173 -2.06 11.87 -26.81
CA LYS A 173 -0.94 11.35 -26.01
C LYS A 173 -1.06 11.78 -24.55
N ILE A 174 -1.19 10.81 -23.66
CA ILE A 174 -1.23 11.01 -22.21
C ILE A 174 0.21 11.00 -21.68
N SER A 175 0.57 11.94 -20.80
CA SER A 175 1.86 11.87 -20.11
C SER A 175 1.82 10.75 -19.06
N ILE A 176 2.94 10.03 -18.89
CA ILE A 176 3.02 8.94 -17.89
C ILE A 176 2.77 9.49 -16.47
N GLU A 177 3.20 10.72 -16.19
CA GLU A 177 2.93 11.41 -14.92
C GLU A 177 1.43 11.62 -14.67
N GLN A 178 0.69 12.06 -15.69
CA GLN A 178 -0.76 12.23 -15.55
C GLN A 178 -1.45 10.88 -15.43
N PHE A 179 -0.99 9.87 -16.17
CA PHE A 179 -1.48 8.50 -16.01
C PHE A 179 -1.24 7.97 -14.59
N CYS A 180 -0.05 8.17 -14.02
CA CYS A 180 0.24 7.81 -12.62
C CYS A 180 -0.82 8.42 -11.69
N LYS A 181 -1.06 9.73 -11.79
CA LYS A 181 -2.03 10.44 -10.94
C LYS A 181 -3.48 10.00 -11.16
N ASP A 182 -3.88 9.77 -12.40
CA ASP A 182 -5.27 9.45 -12.75
C ASP A 182 -5.64 8.01 -12.38
N THR A 183 -4.68 7.08 -12.39
CA THR A 183 -4.95 5.65 -12.15
C THR A 183 -4.40 5.12 -10.83
N VAL A 184 -3.85 5.98 -9.98
CA VAL A 184 -3.29 5.55 -8.69
C VAL A 184 -4.37 4.88 -7.86
N MET A 185 -4.01 3.75 -7.26
CA MET A 185 -4.84 3.07 -6.29
C MET A 185 -3.97 2.46 -5.20
N THR A 186 -4.62 2.06 -4.11
CA THR A 186 -3.96 1.35 -3.03
C THR A 186 -3.52 -0.04 -3.49
N ILE A 187 -2.37 -0.50 -3.00
CA ILE A 187 -1.99 -1.93 -3.04
C ILE A 187 -2.36 -2.65 -1.72
N TRP A 188 -3.18 -2.00 -0.88
CA TRP A 188 -3.62 -2.49 0.42
C TRP A 188 -2.47 -2.76 1.40
N HIS A 189 -1.34 -2.07 1.24
CA HIS A 189 -0.17 -2.19 2.10
C HIS A 189 0.03 -0.94 2.98
N TYR A 190 -1.07 -0.30 3.37
CA TYR A 190 -1.05 0.88 4.22
C TYR A 190 -0.54 0.57 5.64
N HIS A 191 0.16 1.54 6.22
CA HIS A 191 0.89 1.43 7.49
C HIS A 191 1.04 2.82 8.14
N GLY A 192 1.63 2.87 9.33
CA GLY A 192 1.80 4.10 10.10
C GLY A 192 0.60 4.46 10.98
N GLY A 193 0.64 5.63 11.61
CA GLY A 193 -0.37 6.06 12.59
C GLY A 193 0.00 5.77 14.06
N CYS A 194 0.91 4.83 14.32
CA CYS A 194 1.35 4.48 15.68
C CYS A 194 2.85 4.10 15.70
N GLN A 195 3.68 4.89 15.04
CA GLN A 195 5.07 4.52 14.72
C GLN A 195 5.97 4.29 15.95
N VAL A 196 6.90 3.34 15.82
CA VAL A 196 7.97 3.11 16.80
C VAL A 196 8.87 4.35 16.91
N GLY A 197 9.18 4.76 18.13
CA GLY A 197 9.94 5.97 18.46
C GLY A 197 9.10 7.25 18.46
N GLN A 198 7.81 7.17 18.11
CA GLN A 198 6.88 8.31 18.11
C GLN A 198 5.71 8.10 19.06
N VAL A 199 5.01 6.97 18.91
CA VAL A 199 3.84 6.62 19.75
C VAL A 199 4.14 5.43 20.65
N VAL A 200 4.91 4.46 20.15
CA VAL A 200 5.37 3.29 20.91
C VAL A 200 6.89 3.25 21.02
N ASP A 201 7.42 2.61 22.06
CA ASP A 201 8.86 2.37 22.21
C ASP A 201 9.34 1.16 21.38
N ARG A 202 10.63 0.80 21.52
CA ARG A 202 11.25 -0.35 20.81
C ARG A 202 10.73 -1.72 21.29
N ASP A 203 10.03 -1.75 22.41
CA ASP A 203 9.32 -2.92 22.92
C ASP A 203 7.82 -2.85 22.60
N TYR A 204 7.43 -1.92 21.73
CA TYR A 204 6.07 -1.66 21.26
C TYR A 204 5.10 -1.23 22.37
N LYS A 205 5.61 -0.73 23.50
CA LYS A 205 4.81 -0.16 24.59
C LYS A 205 4.39 1.26 24.23
N VAL A 206 3.14 1.61 24.50
CA VAL A 206 2.65 2.98 24.30
C VAL A 206 3.42 3.91 25.24
N LEU A 207 4.06 4.92 24.68
CA LEU A 207 4.87 5.86 25.46
C LEU A 207 4.00 6.57 26.49
N GLY A 208 4.42 6.55 27.75
CA GLY A 208 3.70 7.17 28.87
C GLY A 208 2.49 6.40 29.39
N VAL A 209 2.21 5.19 28.87
CA VAL A 209 1.10 4.34 29.33
C VAL A 209 1.60 2.95 29.71
N ASP A 210 1.41 2.58 30.97
CA ASP A 210 1.76 1.25 31.44
C ASP A 210 0.82 0.17 30.92
N ALA A 211 1.34 -1.06 30.83
CA ALA A 211 0.58 -2.27 30.46
C ALA A 211 -0.13 -2.23 29.09
N LEU A 212 0.19 -1.26 28.21
CA LEU A 212 -0.41 -1.12 26.88
C LEU A 212 0.66 -1.24 25.77
N ARG A 213 0.37 -2.03 24.74
CA ARG A 213 1.24 -2.21 23.55
C ARG A 213 0.40 -2.17 22.26
N VAL A 214 1.04 -1.83 21.14
CA VAL A 214 0.43 -1.90 19.79
C VAL A 214 1.33 -2.74 18.88
N LEU A 215 0.76 -3.75 18.21
CA LEU A 215 1.51 -4.78 17.48
C LEU A 215 0.83 -5.10 16.15
N ASP A 216 0.90 -4.18 15.20
CA ASP A 216 0.33 -4.34 13.85
C ASP A 216 1.04 -3.42 12.84
N GLY A 217 0.47 -3.29 11.63
CA GLY A 217 0.99 -2.46 10.54
C GLY A 217 1.17 -0.98 10.90
N SER A 218 0.46 -0.47 11.92
CA SER A 218 0.51 0.94 12.30
C SER A 218 1.86 1.39 12.89
N THR A 219 2.65 0.43 13.36
CA THR A 219 3.94 0.67 14.01
C THR A 219 5.11 0.79 13.05
N PHE A 220 4.89 0.48 11.77
CA PHE A 220 5.93 0.52 10.75
C PHE A 220 6.09 1.94 10.17
N ASN A 221 7.35 2.32 9.94
CA ASN A 221 7.70 3.55 9.21
C ASN A 221 7.65 3.35 7.69
N SER A 222 7.76 2.10 7.24
CA SER A 222 7.65 1.73 5.83
C SER A 222 7.13 0.30 5.70
N SER A 223 6.41 0.01 4.62
CA SER A 223 5.95 -1.35 4.30
C SER A 223 7.16 -2.30 4.19
N PRO A 224 7.26 -3.35 5.02
CA PRO A 224 8.33 -4.34 4.89
C PRO A 224 8.13 -5.21 3.65
N GLY A 225 9.20 -5.39 2.86
CA GLY A 225 9.20 -6.25 1.68
C GLY A 225 8.21 -5.83 0.58
N THR A 226 7.99 -6.73 -0.38
CA THR A 226 7.02 -6.53 -1.46
C THR A 226 5.59 -6.61 -0.92
N ASN A 227 5.30 -7.61 -0.09
CA ASN A 227 4.01 -7.82 0.57
C ASN A 227 4.25 -8.02 2.07
N PRO A 228 3.65 -7.20 2.95
CA PRO A 228 4.06 -7.09 4.35
C PRO A 228 3.48 -8.19 5.26
N GLN A 229 2.52 -8.98 4.78
CA GLN A 229 1.76 -9.93 5.59
C GLN A 229 2.64 -10.88 6.42
N ALA A 230 3.66 -11.49 5.79
CA ALA A 230 4.53 -12.44 6.48
C ALA A 230 5.31 -11.78 7.63
N THR A 231 5.74 -10.53 7.44
CA THR A 231 6.43 -9.76 8.48
C THR A 231 5.50 -9.40 9.63
N LEU A 232 4.25 -9.01 9.36
CA LEU A 232 3.27 -8.73 10.43
C LEU A 232 2.92 -9.98 11.24
N LEU A 233 2.69 -11.11 10.57
CA LEU A 233 2.45 -12.40 11.25
C LEU A 233 3.63 -12.81 12.13
N MET A 234 4.85 -12.62 11.62
CA MET A 234 6.08 -12.87 12.37
C MET A 234 6.19 -11.93 13.58
N LEU A 235 5.93 -10.63 13.41
CA LEU A 235 5.98 -9.63 14.48
C LEU A 235 5.09 -10.03 15.67
N GLY A 236 3.85 -10.45 15.40
CA GLY A 236 2.92 -10.90 16.43
C GLY A 236 3.49 -12.06 17.25
N ARG A 237 4.01 -13.10 16.60
CA ARG A 237 4.64 -14.23 17.29
C ARG A 237 5.92 -13.85 18.01
N TYR A 238 6.78 -13.06 17.38
CA TYR A 238 8.05 -12.62 17.93
C TYR A 238 7.84 -11.87 19.26
N MET A 239 6.91 -10.91 19.27
CA MET A 239 6.60 -10.14 20.47
C MET A 239 5.87 -10.96 21.53
N ALA A 240 5.02 -11.92 21.15
CA ALA A 240 4.42 -12.85 22.10
C ALA A 240 5.47 -13.66 22.88
N VAL A 241 6.47 -14.21 22.18
CA VAL A 241 7.57 -14.96 22.81
C VAL A 241 8.39 -14.04 23.72
N LYS A 242 8.73 -12.83 23.25
CA LYS A 242 9.49 -11.85 24.03
C LYS A 242 8.77 -11.47 25.33
N ILE A 243 7.48 -11.17 25.26
CA ILE A 243 6.64 -10.83 26.44
C ILE A 243 6.58 -12.02 27.41
N GLN A 244 6.49 -13.25 26.92
CA GLN A 244 6.50 -14.43 27.76
C GLN A 244 7.83 -14.57 28.52
N GLN A 245 8.96 -14.38 27.84
CA GLN A 245 10.30 -14.43 28.45
C GLN A 245 10.48 -13.33 29.49
N GLU A 246 10.09 -12.09 29.19
CA GLU A 246 10.09 -10.97 30.16
C GLU A 246 9.34 -11.34 31.44
N ARG A 247 8.17 -11.98 31.31
CA ARG A 247 7.35 -12.43 32.46
C ARG A 247 8.01 -13.55 33.27
N LEU A 248 8.68 -14.50 32.62
CA LEU A 248 9.37 -15.60 33.32
C LEU A 248 10.55 -15.06 34.10
N ASN A 249 11.36 -14.19 33.49
CA ASN A 249 12.53 -13.60 34.13
C ASN A 249 12.12 -12.76 35.36
N MET A 250 11.00 -12.01 35.29
CA MET A 250 10.49 -11.29 36.46
C MET A 250 10.10 -12.21 37.61
N LYS A 251 9.52 -13.39 37.34
CA LYS A 251 9.15 -14.35 38.39
C LYS A 251 10.39 -14.89 39.10
N GLU A 252 11.44 -15.24 38.35
CA GLU A 252 12.69 -15.74 38.91
C GLU A 252 13.35 -14.73 39.86
N HIS A 253 13.28 -13.43 39.52
CA HIS A 253 13.83 -12.36 40.37
C HIS A 253 13.00 -12.06 41.62
N VAL A 254 11.71 -12.39 41.65
CA VAL A 254 10.85 -12.21 42.84
C VAL A 254 10.93 -13.43 43.77
N SER A 255 11.36 -14.58 43.27
CA SER A 255 11.55 -15.83 44.04
C SER A 255 12.96 -16.03 44.61
N MET A 256 13.89 -15.11 44.35
CA MET A 256 15.22 -15.02 45.00
C MET A 256 15.21 -13.93 46.06
#